data_AF-A0A518S8N4-F1
#
_entry.id   AF-A0A518S8N4-F1
#
_cell.length_a   1.000
_cell.length_b   1.000
_cell.length_c   1.000
_cell.angle_alpha   90.00
_cell.angle_beta   90.00
_cell.angle_gamma   90.00
#
_symmetry.space_group_name_H-M   'P 1'
#
loop_
_entity.id
_entity.type
_entity.pdbx_description
1 polymer ?
#
loop_
_entity_poly.entity_id
_entity_poly.type
_entity_poly.pdbx_seq_one_letter_code
_entity_poly.pdbx_strand_id
1 'polypeptide(L)'
;MRVPESLPARAGVVLVGALTGGVIAALASTVLPSPYPLAVGIAAAVPVMDVGIYPENVPAGASVAARVGVSAAVGGALAGCVVGWAWLAFSLPFPTGFAIGTAYLAAEFAGSAALSRLT
;
A
#
# COMPACT_ATOMS: atom_id res chain seq x y z
N MET A 1 14.43 10.22 -27.22
CA MET A 1 13.39 9.24 -26.92
C MET A 1 13.90 8.36 -25.79
N ARG A 2 13.27 8.36 -24.60
CA ARG A 2 13.68 7.43 -23.53
C ARG A 2 13.18 6.04 -23.95
N VAL A 3 14.08 5.07 -23.98
CA VAL A 3 13.78 3.66 -24.27
C VAL A 3 12.65 3.22 -23.32
N PRO A 4 11.57 2.57 -23.81
CA PRO A 4 10.54 2.04 -22.93
C PRO A 4 11.18 1.04 -21.97
N GLU A 5 11.13 1.34 -20.67
CA GLU A 5 11.68 0.47 -19.64
C GLU A 5 10.95 -0.88 -19.67
N SER A 6 11.72 -1.97 -19.58
CA SER A 6 11.18 -3.33 -19.54
C SER A 6 10.18 -3.48 -18.37
N LEU A 7 9.12 -4.26 -18.57
CA LEU A 7 8.15 -4.65 -17.53
C LEU A 7 8.78 -4.98 -16.17
N PRO A 8 9.82 -5.84 -16.09
CA PRO A 8 10.46 -6.16 -14.80
C PRO A 8 11.14 -4.97 -14.14
N ALA A 9 11.71 -4.03 -14.90
CA ALA A 9 12.29 -2.81 -14.33
C ALA A 9 11.22 -1.93 -13.69
N ARG A 10 10.09 -1.75 -14.37
CA ARG A 10 8.97 -0.93 -13.87
C ARG A 10 8.31 -1.57 -12.65
N ALA A 11 8.12 -2.89 -12.68
CA ALA A 11 7.65 -3.68 -11.55
C ALA A 11 8.59 -3.50 -10.34
N GLY A 12 9.91 -3.58 -10.56
CA GLY A 12 10.91 -3.31 -9.53
C GLY A 12 10.76 -1.94 -8.88
N VAL A 13 10.45 -0.90 -9.67
CA VAL A 13 10.23 0.45 -9.14
C VAL A 13 8.96 0.56 -8.30
N VAL A 14 7.85 -0.10 -8.69
CA VAL A 14 6.63 -0.19 -7.85
C VAL A 14 6.96 -0.88 -6.53
N LEU A 15 7.68 -1.99 -6.57
CA LEU A 15 8.06 -2.76 -5.38
C LEU A 15 8.94 -1.94 -4.43
N VAL A 16 9.94 -1.22 -4.94
CA VAL A 16 10.77 -0.31 -4.14
C VAL A 16 9.92 0.80 -3.52
N GLY A 17 8.98 1.36 -4.28
CA GLY A 17 8.01 2.35 -3.77
C GLY A 17 7.15 1.79 -2.64
N ALA A 18 6.59 0.59 -2.81
CA ALA A 18 5.76 -0.09 -1.82
C ALA A 18 6.55 -0.42 -0.53
N LEU A 19 7.78 -0.91 -0.67
CA LEU A 19 8.68 -1.15 0.46
C LEU A 19 9.02 0.15 1.19
N THR A 20 9.29 1.23 0.46
CA THR A 20 9.57 2.55 1.05
C THR A 20 8.36 3.08 1.81
N GLY A 21 7.16 3.01 1.21
CA GLY A 21 5.91 3.38 1.87
C GLY A 21 5.61 2.52 3.11
N GLY A 22 5.86 1.22 3.02
CA GLY A 22 5.75 0.27 4.12
C GLY A 22 6.72 0.58 5.27
N VAL A 23 7.97 0.96 4.98
CA VAL A 23 8.94 1.40 6.00
C VAL A 23 8.51 2.71 6.67
N ILE A 24 8.03 3.68 5.89
CA ILE A 24 7.50 4.95 6.43
C ILE A 24 6.33 4.69 7.37
N ALA A 25 5.39 3.84 6.94
CA ALA A 25 4.24 3.44 7.73
C ALA A 25 4.65 2.63 8.98
N ALA A 26 5.63 1.75 8.85
CA ALA A 26 6.17 0.95 9.95
C ALA A 26 6.80 1.85 11.02
N LEU A 27 7.64 2.82 10.60
CA LEU A 27 8.24 3.81 11.49
C LEU A 27 7.17 4.62 12.23
N ALA A 28 6.13 5.07 11.53
CA ALA A 28 4.98 5.74 12.15
C ALA A 28 4.23 4.84 13.15
N SER A 29 4.21 3.52 12.91
CA SER A 29 3.52 2.54 13.76
C SER A 29 4.34 2.03 14.96
N THR A 30 5.64 2.33 15.06
CA THR A 30 6.52 1.85 16.16
C THR A 30 6.07 2.27 17.56
N VAL A 31 5.17 3.25 17.65
CA VAL A 31 4.58 3.76 18.90
C VAL A 31 3.18 3.19 19.20
N LEU A 32 2.64 2.30 18.37
CA LEU A 32 1.26 1.79 18.48
C LEU A 32 1.23 0.24 18.54
N PRO A 33 0.77 -0.38 19.65
CA PRO A 33 0.64 -1.85 19.77
C PRO A 33 -0.54 -2.37 18.94
N SER A 34 -0.54 -3.64 18.51
CA SER A 34 -1.61 -4.35 17.75
C SER A 34 -2.95 -3.61 17.57
N PRO A 35 -3.49 -3.47 16.34
CA PRO A 35 -3.25 -4.31 15.15
C PRO A 35 -2.29 -3.73 14.08
N TYR A 36 -1.63 -2.61 14.38
CA TYR A 36 -0.90 -1.79 13.40
C TYR A 36 0.20 -2.52 12.61
N PRO A 37 1.04 -3.40 13.20
CA PRO A 37 2.09 -4.09 12.43
C PRO A 37 1.53 -4.99 11.31
N LEU A 38 0.38 -5.63 11.54
CA LEU A 38 -0.27 -6.48 10.54
C LEU A 38 -0.92 -5.64 9.43
N ALA A 39 -1.58 -4.53 9.79
CA ALA A 39 -2.16 -3.60 8.82
C ALA A 39 -1.08 -2.99 7.90
N VAL A 40 0.07 -2.59 8.48
CA VAL A 40 1.23 -2.08 7.73
C VAL A 40 1.80 -3.16 6.81
N GLY A 41 1.97 -4.39 7.31
CA GLY A 41 2.47 -5.51 6.51
C GLY A 41 1.58 -5.81 5.30
N ILE A 42 0.26 -5.83 5.49
CA ILE A 42 -0.71 -6.04 4.42
C ILE A 42 -0.66 -4.89 3.41
N ALA A 43 -0.65 -3.64 3.88
CA ALA A 43 -0.59 -2.49 2.99
C ALA A 43 0.68 -2.47 2.12
N ALA A 44 1.82 -2.94 2.64
CA ALA A 44 3.04 -3.09 1.87
C ALA A 44 3.01 -4.29 0.90
N ALA A 45 2.30 -5.37 1.25
CA ALA A 45 2.18 -6.58 0.43
C ALA A 45 1.20 -6.43 -0.75
N VAL A 46 0.14 -5.63 -0.60
CA VAL A 46 -0.88 -5.45 -1.66
C VAL A 46 -0.27 -4.99 -3.00
N PRO A 47 0.58 -3.95 -3.06
CA PRO A 47 1.21 -3.55 -4.31
C PRO A 47 2.11 -4.64 -4.91
N VAL A 48 2.74 -5.48 -4.07
CA VAL A 48 3.58 -6.59 -4.52
C VAL A 48 2.73 -7.66 -5.20
N MET A 49 1.58 -8.00 -4.59
CA MET A 49 0.63 -8.95 -5.14
C MET A 49 0.01 -8.42 -6.44
N ASP A 50 -0.37 -7.14 -6.48
CA ASP A 50 -0.99 -6.51 -7.65
C ASP A 50 -0.05 -6.54 -8.87
N VAL A 51 1.24 -6.22 -8.66
CA VAL A 51 2.27 -6.34 -9.71
C VAL A 51 2.45 -7.78 -10.21
N GLY A 52 2.32 -8.76 -9.31
CA GLY A 52 2.47 -10.18 -9.64
C GLY A 52 1.27 -10.77 -10.38
N ILE A 53 0.06 -10.33 -10.05
CA ILE A 53 -1.20 -10.83 -10.62
C ILE A 53 -1.58 -10.07 -11.89
N TYR A 54 -1.36 -8.75 -11.91
CA TYR A 54 -1.75 -7.84 -12.99
C TYR A 54 -0.56 -6.97 -13.46
N PRO A 55 0.48 -7.57 -14.05
CA PRO A 55 1.66 -6.85 -14.51
C PRO A 55 1.35 -5.75 -15.55
N GLU A 56 0.24 -5.87 -16.29
CA GLU A 56 -0.26 -4.87 -17.23
C GLU A 56 -0.68 -3.54 -16.57
N ASN A 57 -1.01 -3.56 -15.27
CA ASN A 57 -1.40 -2.36 -14.52
C ASN A 57 -0.19 -1.52 -14.07
N VAL A 58 1.04 -2.02 -14.27
CA VAL A 58 2.26 -1.32 -13.89
C VAL A 58 2.47 -0.08 -14.80
N PRO A 59 2.55 1.13 -14.22
CA PRO A 59 2.71 2.35 -15.01
C PRO A 59 3.97 2.34 -15.88
N ALA A 60 3.87 2.93 -17.07
CA ALA A 60 4.99 3.01 -18.02
C ALA A 60 6.15 3.91 -17.52
N GLY A 61 5.85 4.89 -16.65
CA GLY A 61 6.84 5.82 -16.11
C GLY A 61 7.31 5.43 -14.72
N ALA A 62 8.63 5.33 -14.52
CA ALA A 62 9.25 4.99 -13.22
C ALA A 62 8.80 5.90 -12.06
N SER A 63 8.68 7.21 -12.29
CA SER A 63 8.22 8.15 -11.26
C SER A 63 6.75 7.93 -10.87
N VAL A 64 5.92 7.52 -11.81
CA VAL A 64 4.51 7.19 -11.59
C VAL A 64 4.39 5.87 -10.86
N ALA A 65 5.14 4.85 -11.30
CA ALA A 65 5.23 3.54 -10.66
C ALA A 65 5.62 3.64 -9.17
N ALA A 66 6.65 4.43 -8.87
CA ALA A 66 7.08 4.66 -7.48
C ALA A 66 6.00 5.35 -6.64
N ARG A 67 5.33 6.37 -7.20
CA ARG A 67 4.25 7.09 -6.51
C ARG A 67 3.07 6.19 -6.20
N VAL A 68 2.64 5.37 -7.16
CA VAL A 68 1.54 4.40 -6.98
C VAL A 68 1.87 3.40 -5.87
N GLY A 69 3.08 2.84 -5.88
CA GLY A 69 3.53 1.92 -4.82
C GLY A 69 3.56 2.56 -3.43
N VAL A 70 4.10 3.79 -3.33
CA VAL A 70 4.14 4.54 -2.05
C VAL A 70 2.73 4.90 -1.59
N SER A 71 1.86 5.43 -2.47
CA SER A 71 0.52 5.87 -2.10
C SER A 71 -0.35 4.71 -1.66
N ALA A 72 -0.24 3.55 -2.32
CA ALA A 72 -0.95 2.33 -1.94
C ALA A 72 -0.52 1.85 -0.55
N ALA A 73 0.80 1.73 -0.31
CA ALA A 73 1.31 1.26 0.98
C ALA A 73 1.01 2.22 2.13
N VAL A 74 1.20 3.53 1.94
CA VAL A 74 0.92 4.54 2.97
C VAL A 74 -0.58 4.69 3.21
N GLY A 75 -1.38 4.77 2.14
CA GLY A 75 -2.84 4.91 2.23
C GLY A 75 -3.48 3.71 2.91
N GLY A 76 -3.08 2.50 2.53
CA GLY A 76 -3.51 1.25 3.17
C GLY A 76 -3.16 1.22 4.64
N ALA A 77 -1.90 1.49 4.97
CA ALA A 77 -1.45 1.47 6.36
C ALA A 77 -2.23 2.47 7.22
N LEU A 78 -2.32 3.74 6.79
CA LEU A 78 -3.03 4.78 7.54
C LEU A 78 -4.51 4.42 7.76
N ALA A 79 -5.20 3.93 6.74
CA ALA A 79 -6.61 3.56 6.85
C ALA A 79 -6.80 2.36 7.80
N GLY A 80 -5.97 1.32 7.68
CA GLY A 80 -5.99 0.17 8.58
C GLY A 80 -5.68 0.55 10.03
N CYS A 81 -4.72 1.46 10.25
CA CYS A 81 -4.41 2.01 11.55
C CYS A 81 -5.60 2.78 12.14
N VAL A 82 -6.21 3.69 11.39
CA VAL A 82 -7.34 4.51 11.86
C VAL A 82 -8.55 3.63 12.22
N VAL A 83 -8.89 2.66 11.37
CA VAL A 83 -10.00 1.74 11.65
C VAL A 83 -9.68 0.83 12.83
N GLY A 84 -8.46 0.30 12.92
CA GLY A 84 -8.02 -0.49 14.08
C GLY A 84 -8.12 0.29 15.39
N TRP A 85 -7.71 1.56 15.39
CA TRP A 85 -7.80 2.44 16.56
C TRP A 85 -9.25 2.71 16.94
N ALA A 86 -10.11 3.03 15.97
CA ALA A 86 -11.54 3.23 16.22
C ALA A 86 -12.19 1.97 16.81
N TRP A 87 -11.90 0.79 16.24
CA TRP A 87 -12.45 -0.48 16.72
C TRP A 87 -12.07 -0.76 18.17
N LEU A 88 -10.80 -0.53 18.52
CA LEU A 88 -10.30 -0.66 19.89
C LEU A 88 -10.92 0.38 20.83
N ALA A 89 -11.03 1.63 20.39
CA ALA A 89 -11.63 2.71 21.18
C ALA A 89 -13.09 2.41 21.56
N PHE A 90 -13.83 1.73 20.67
CA PHE A 90 -15.21 1.29 20.91
C PHE A 90 -15.33 -0.12 21.47
N SER A 91 -14.22 -0.79 21.81
CA SER A 91 -14.21 -2.18 22.33
C SER A 91 -14.98 -3.18 21.45
N LEU A 92 -14.93 -2.98 20.13
CA LEU A 92 -15.63 -3.80 19.17
C LEU A 92 -14.86 -5.11 18.90
N PRO A 93 -15.57 -6.21 18.57
CA PRO A 93 -14.93 -7.50 18.30
C PRO A 93 -14.13 -7.48 16.99
N PHE A 94 -13.10 -8.32 16.92
CA PHE A 94 -12.24 -8.54 15.74
C PHE A 94 -11.48 -7.30 15.20
N PRO A 95 -10.85 -6.47 16.05
CA PRO A 95 -10.15 -5.25 15.62
C PRO A 95 -9.06 -5.53 14.57
N THR A 96 -8.37 -6.68 14.69
CA THR A 96 -7.33 -7.10 13.74
C THR A 96 -7.89 -7.40 12.36
N GLY A 97 -9.02 -8.09 12.26
CA GLY A 97 -9.63 -8.45 10.97
C GLY A 97 -10.09 -7.22 10.21
N PHE A 98 -10.75 -6.28 10.89
CA PHE A 98 -11.19 -5.03 10.28
C PHE A 98 -10.02 -4.10 9.90
N ALA A 99 -8.98 -4.02 10.73
CA ALA A 99 -7.78 -3.25 10.40
C ALA A 99 -7.08 -3.80 9.14
N ILE A 100 -6.95 -5.13 9.02
CA ILE A 100 -6.37 -5.79 7.85
C ILE A 100 -7.23 -5.58 6.60
N GLY A 101 -8.54 -5.83 6.69
CA GLY A 101 -9.45 -5.68 5.55
C GLY A 101 -9.50 -4.24 5.04
N THR A 102 -9.48 -3.28 5.97
CA THR A 102 -9.40 -1.85 5.61
C THR A 102 -8.07 -1.53 4.95
N ALA A 103 -6.95 -2.00 5.51
CA ALA A 103 -5.63 -1.77 4.93
C ALA A 103 -5.53 -2.29 3.50
N TYR A 104 -6.09 -3.48 3.25
CA TYR A 104 -6.18 -4.07 1.92
C TYR A 104 -6.96 -3.18 0.94
N LEU A 105 -8.23 -2.89 1.27
CA LEU A 105 -9.12 -2.12 0.38
C LEU A 105 -8.60 -0.71 0.12
N ALA A 106 -8.04 -0.07 1.15
CA ALA A 106 -7.47 1.26 1.02
C ALA A 106 -6.16 1.26 0.21
N ALA A 107 -5.34 0.20 0.29
CA ALA A 107 -4.16 0.07 -0.55
C ALA A 107 -4.54 -0.10 -2.02
N GLU A 108 -5.51 -0.96 -2.35
CA GLU A 108 -6.01 -1.11 -3.72
C GLU A 108 -6.58 0.21 -4.25
N PHE A 109 -7.48 0.84 -3.49
CA PHE A 109 -8.13 2.08 -3.90
C PHE A 109 -7.13 3.22 -4.10
N ALA A 110 -6.15 3.37 -3.19
CA ALA A 110 -5.12 4.39 -3.31
C ALA A 110 -4.22 4.14 -4.53
N GLY A 111 -3.92 2.88 -4.85
CA GLY A 111 -3.22 2.52 -6.09
C GLY A 111 -4.01 2.92 -7.34
N SER A 112 -5.30 2.55 -7.42
CA SER A 112 -6.16 2.88 -8.56
C SER A 112 -6.42 4.39 -8.69
N ALA A 113 -6.60 5.10 -7.58
CA ALA A 113 -6.81 6.55 -7.59
C ALA A 113 -5.54 7.32 -8.02
N ALA A 114 -4.36 6.84 -7.61
CA ALA A 114 -3.10 7.42 -8.05
C ALA A 114 -2.88 7.20 -9.55
N LEU A 115 -3.22 6.01 -10.06
CA LEU A 115 -3.15 5.70 -11.49
C LEU A 115 -4.09 6.59 -12.32
N SER A 116 -5.36 6.68 -11.93
CA SER A 116 -6.40 7.43 -12.68
C SER A 116 -6.17 8.95 -12.71
N ARG A 117 -5.46 9.53 -11.73
CA ARG A 117 -5.07 10.96 -11.75
C ARG A 117 -3.90 11.26 -12.68
N LEU A 118 -3.22 10.24 -13.18
CA LEU A 118 -1.98 10.36 -13.96
C LEU A 118 -2.15 9.93 -15.43
N THR A 119 -3.30 9.35 -15.77
CA THR A 119 -3.75 8.99 -17.12
C THR A 119 -4.76 10.00 -17.65
#